data_AF-A0A2D8ALB2-F1
#
_entry.id   AF-A0A2D8ALB2-F1
#
_cell.length_a   1.000
_cell.length_b   1.000
_cell.length_c   1.000
_cell.angle_alpha   90.00
_cell.angle_beta   90.00
_cell.angle_gamma   90.00
#
_symmetry.space_group_name_H-M   'P 1'
#
loop_
_entity.id
_entity.type
_entity.pdbx_description
1 polymer ?
#
loop_
_entity_poly.entity_id
_entity_poly.type
_entity_poly.pdbx_seq_one_letter_code
_entity_poly.pdbx_strand_id
1 'polypeptide(L)' 'MHKTSSESVSNVPAKIRLDKWLWAARFYKTRAIAKQSIEGGKVHCDGARSKPSKEITLG' A
#
# COMPACT_ATOMS: atom_id res chain seq x y z
N MET A 1 -0.70 -23.19 37.81
CA MET A 1 -1.85 -22.46 37.21
C MET A 1 -1.33 -21.69 36.01
N HIS A 2 -1.60 -22.16 34.80
CA HIS A 2 -1.12 -21.52 33.56
C HIS A 2 -2.09 -20.39 33.20
N LYS A 3 -1.67 -19.13 33.32
CA LYS A 3 -2.37 -18.00 32.70
C LYS A 3 -1.98 -17.95 31.24
N THR A 4 -2.83 -18.49 30.37
CA THR A 4 -2.78 -18.24 28.93
C THR A 4 -3.20 -16.78 28.70
N SER A 5 -2.22 -15.92 28.43
CA SER A 5 -2.49 -14.58 27.91
C SER A 5 -3.07 -14.73 26.52
N SER A 6 -4.32 -14.32 26.37
CA SER A 6 -5.01 -14.18 25.09
C SER A 6 -4.35 -13.05 24.30
N GLU A 7 -3.52 -13.38 23.31
CA GLU A 7 -3.10 -12.43 22.29
C GLU A 7 -4.29 -12.18 21.35
N SER A 8 -4.95 -11.06 21.54
CA SER A 8 -5.88 -10.51 20.56
C SER A 8 -5.08 -10.10 19.32
N VAL A 9 -5.01 -10.97 18.32
CA VAL A 9 -4.45 -10.64 17.00
C VAL A 9 -5.38 -9.61 16.38
N SER A 10 -5.07 -8.34 16.56
CA SER A 10 -5.80 -7.27 15.91
C SER A 10 -5.56 -7.40 14.41
N ASN A 11 -6.60 -7.77 13.67
CA ASN A 11 -6.58 -7.89 12.21
C ASN A 11 -6.58 -6.48 11.57
N VAL A 12 -5.56 -5.68 11.87
CA VAL A 12 -5.36 -4.38 11.24
C VAL A 12 -4.78 -4.67 9.85
N PRO A 13 -5.45 -4.27 8.75
CA PRO A 13 -4.87 -4.43 7.42
C PRO A 13 -3.52 -3.70 7.41
N ALA A 14 -2.46 -4.44 7.11
CA ALA A 14 -1.12 -3.88 7.08
C ALA A 14 -1.11 -2.68 6.11
N LYS A 15 -0.58 -1.55 6.58
CA LYS A 15 -0.44 -0.34 5.75
C LYS A 15 0.49 -0.64 4.59
N ILE A 16 -0.03 -0.56 3.36
CA ILE A 16 0.73 -0.82 2.13
C ILE A 16 0.94 0.49 1.37
N ARG A 17 2.15 0.69 0.86
CA ARG A 17 2.48 1.83 -0.01
C ARG A 17 1.86 1.66 -1.40
N LEU A 18 1.45 2.78 -1.99
CA LEU A 18 0.87 2.84 -3.32
C LEU A 18 1.78 2.20 -4.39
N ASP A 19 3.08 2.49 -4.39
CA ASP A 19 4.03 1.90 -5.35
C ASP A 19 4.12 0.38 -5.25
N LYS A 20 4.11 -0.16 -4.02
CA LYS A 20 4.12 -1.58 -3.73
C LYS A 20 2.80 -2.24 -4.14
N TRP A 21 1.68 -1.58 -3.86
CA TRP A 21 0.36 -2.09 -4.22
C TRP A 21 0.18 -2.20 -5.73
N LEU A 22 0.54 -1.16 -6.49
CA LEU A 22 0.38 -1.15 -7.95
C LEU A 22 1.20 -2.25 -8.63
N TRP A 23 2.39 -2.55 -8.12
CA TRP A 23 3.19 -3.69 -8.57
C TRP A 23 2.54 -5.03 -8.19
N ALA A 24 2.10 -5.18 -6.94
CA ALA A 24 1.47 -6.42 -6.46
C ALA A 24 0.19 -6.74 -7.26
N ALA A 25 -0.62 -5.71 -7.54
CA ALA A 25 -1.84 -5.75 -8.34
C ALA A 25 -1.59 -5.86 -9.87
N ARG A 26 -0.32 -5.95 -10.31
CA ARG A 26 0.08 -6.19 -11.70
C ARG A 26 -0.21 -5.08 -12.72
N PHE A 27 -0.42 -3.84 -12.26
CA PHE A 27 -0.44 -2.68 -13.16
C PHE A 27 0.95 -2.37 -13.75
N TYR A 28 2.02 -2.69 -13.01
CA TYR A 28 3.39 -2.48 -13.45
C TYR A 28 4.24 -3.72 -13.23
N LYS A 29 5.15 -4.00 -14.18
CA LYS A 29 6.07 -5.15 -14.14
C LYS A 29 7.01 -5.12 -12.95
N THR A 30 7.49 -3.93 -12.56
CA THR A 30 8.40 -3.75 -11.42
C THR A 30 7.93 -2.59 -10.55
N ARG A 31 8.31 -2.62 -9.28
CA ARG A 31 8.05 -1.53 -8.34
C ARG A 31 8.72 -0.21 -8.74
N ALA A 32 9.87 -0.26 -9.42
CA ALA A 32 10.55 0.93 -9.93
C ALA A 32 9.72 1.66 -10.99
N ILE A 33 9.10 0.94 -11.91
CA ILE A 33 8.22 1.51 -12.95
C ILE A 33 6.97 2.13 -12.30
N ALA A 34 6.41 1.49 -11.27
CA ALA A 34 5.31 2.05 -10.50
C ALA A 34 5.69 3.38 -9.85
N LYS A 35 6.85 3.43 -9.18
CA LYS A 35 7.39 4.65 -8.57
C LYS A 35 7.54 5.78 -9.61
N GLN A 36 8.20 5.51 -10.74
CA GLN A 36 8.39 6.50 -11.81
C GLN A 36 7.06 6.98 -12.40
N SER A 37 6.08 6.10 -12.54
CA SER A 37 4.76 6.47 -13.07
C SER A 37 3.99 7.38 -12.10
N ILE A 38 4.10 7.14 -10.79
CA ILE A 38 3.52 8.01 -9.77
C ILE A 38 4.22 9.38 -9.77
N GLU A 39 5.55 9.41 -9.76
CA GLU A 39 6.35 10.66 -9.79
C GLU A 39 6.10 11.47 -11.07
N GLY A 40 5.94 10.78 -12.21
CA GLY A 40 5.57 11.35 -13.50
C GLY A 40 4.12 11.84 -13.58
N GLY A 41 3.32 11.70 -12.52
CA GLY A 41 1.94 12.17 -12.48
C GLY A 41 0.96 11.32 -13.28
N LYS A 42 1.29 10.06 -13.60
CA LYS A 42 0.37 9.13 -14.28
C LYS A 42 -0.62 8.49 -13.32
N VAL A 43 -0.39 8.59 -12.01
CA VAL A 43 -1.23 8.02 -10.96
C VAL A 43 -1.78 9.13 -10.08
N HIS A 44 -3.09 9.15 -9.94
CA HIS A 44 -3.82 10.08 -9.08
C HIS A 44 -4.60 9.29 -8.02
N CYS A 45 -4.71 9.83 -6.82
CA CYS A 45 -5.63 9.34 -5.79
C CYS A 45 -6.58 10.48 -5.49
N ASP A 46 -7.89 10.20 -5.51
CA ASP A 46 -8.95 11.19 -5.27
C ASP A 46 -8.81 12.45 -6.15
N GLY A 47 -8.40 12.26 -7.42
CA GLY A 47 -8.18 13.35 -8.36
C GLY A 47 -6.88 14.16 -8.18
N ALA A 48 -6.07 13.85 -7.16
CA ALA A 48 -4.83 14.58 -6.87
C ALA A 48 -3.57 13.75 -7.17
N ARG A 49 -2.48 14.43 -7.53
CA ARG A 49 -1.17 13.78 -7.73
C ARG A 49 -0.70 13.15 -6.42
N SER A 50 -0.26 11.90 -6.50
CA SER A 50 0.13 11.12 -5.32
C SER A 50 1.65 10.94 -5.19
N LYS A 51 2.09 10.60 -3.97
CA LYS A 51 3.48 10.23 -3.69
C LYS A 51 3.63 8.70 -3.72
N PRO A 52 4.76 8.14 -4.18
CA PRO A 52 4.98 6.68 -4.17
C PRO A 52 4.87 6.05 -2.77
N SER A 53 5.22 6.80 -1.73
CA SER A 53 5.15 6.39 -0.32
C SER A 53 3.78 6.54 0.33
N LYS A 54 2.77 7.08 -0.38
CA LYS A 54 1.41 7.22 0.14
C LYS A 54 0.91 5.85 0.59
N GLU A 55 0.41 5.76 1.81
CA GLU A 55 -0.29 4.56 2.30
C GLU A 55 -1.67 4.50 1.66
N ILE A 56 -2.02 3.33 1.13
CA ILE A 56 -3.35 3.06 0.60
C ILE A 56 -4.24 2.49 1.71
N THR A 57 -5.53 2.82 1.64
CA THR A 57 -6.56 2.30 2.53
C THR A 57 -7.60 1.59 1.67
N LEU A 58 -8.24 0.57 2.23
CA LEU A 58 -9.40 -0.04 1.58
C LEU A 58 -10.54 0.99 1.59
N GLY A 59 -11.09 1.27 0.41
CA GLY A 59 -12.23 2.14 0.22
C GLY A 59 -13.53 1.40 0.48
#